data_AF-A0A523XTM2-F1
#
_entry.id   AF-A0A523XTM2-F1
#
_cell.length_a   1.000
_cell.length_b   1.000
_cell.length_c   1.000
_cell.angle_alpha   90.00
_cell.angle_beta   90.00
_cell.angle_gamma   90.00
#
_symmetry.space_group_name_H-M   'P 1'
#
loop_
_entity.id
_entity.type
_entity.pdbx_description
1 polymer ?
#
loop_
_entity_poly.entity_id
_entity_poly.type
_entity_poly.pdbx_seq_one_letter_code
_entity_poly.pdbx_strand_id
1 'polypeptide(L)'
;MALRVWAGLKQAVERRVGEPLDLEAVTTIPMDWRQAEQRLKEAINQVWSRRTERLVDEIGRELEVALRRDGVDEALIIRLLVRMSYGQKAYFDPKTHRRQSVAIARLSYTYSAARLLDVVDSTTLTDRVLAHLEGAQHVLQMGLGRVEAARLAGSRLDQLDQRSQRALKLALGEEAFAESNTVGALNMLPDATREQINRALGEMALSRIYRGLILSVGDRLWVDYLTRMEALRTSIGLEAYGQRDPLVQYKSRAFDMFGQLLAGIRAGVVSQMFTMRVTGRPQAPPASQPRQPRAQVRGDGKTATMKKKRRKKRKRRR
;
A
#
# COMPACT_ATOMS: atom_id res chain seq x y z
N MET A 1 -7.49 -26.29 -41.29
CA MET A 1 -6.97 -25.01 -40.75
C MET A 1 -7.92 -24.40 -39.71
N ALA A 2 -9.23 -24.27 -40.00
CA ALA A 2 -10.24 -23.70 -39.11
C ALA A 2 -10.31 -24.32 -37.69
N LEU A 3 -10.26 -25.65 -37.57
CA LEU A 3 -10.29 -26.35 -36.27
C LEU A 3 -9.14 -25.98 -35.32
N ARG A 4 -7.92 -25.81 -35.86
CA ARG A 4 -6.74 -25.37 -35.07
C ARG A 4 -6.89 -23.93 -34.60
N VAL A 5 -7.45 -23.06 -35.45
CA VAL A 5 -7.72 -21.66 -35.10
C VAL A 5 -8.77 -21.58 -34.00
N TRP A 6 -9.85 -22.35 -34.09
CA TRP A 6 -10.88 -22.43 -33.05
C TRP A 6 -10.33 -22.92 -31.70
N ALA A 7 -9.55 -24.00 -31.71
CA ALA A 7 -8.94 -24.54 -30.48
C ALA A 7 -7.98 -23.52 -29.82
N GLY A 8 -7.17 -22.82 -30.62
CA GLY A 8 -6.29 -21.77 -30.14
C GLY A 8 -7.06 -20.57 -29.57
N LEU A 9 -8.16 -20.17 -30.22
CA LEU A 9 -9.01 -19.09 -29.76
C LEU A 9 -9.73 -19.45 -28.45
N LYS A 10 -10.32 -20.65 -28.36
CA LYS A 10 -10.92 -21.18 -27.12
C LYS A 10 -9.91 -21.13 -25.98
N GLN A 11 -8.71 -21.67 -26.19
CA GLN A 11 -7.66 -21.70 -25.17
C GLN A 11 -7.21 -20.29 -24.74
N ALA A 12 -7.09 -19.36 -25.70
CA ALA A 12 -6.73 -17.97 -25.40
C ALA A 12 -7.81 -17.28 -24.55
N VAL A 13 -9.08 -17.52 -24.85
CA VAL A 13 -10.21 -16.98 -24.08
C VAL A 13 -10.29 -17.62 -22.70
N GLU A 14 -10.17 -18.95 -22.57
CA GLU A 14 -10.16 -19.65 -21.28
C GLU A 14 -9.04 -19.15 -20.36
N ARG A 15 -7.85 -18.88 -20.91
CA ARG A 15 -6.75 -18.27 -20.13
C ARG A 15 -7.08 -16.86 -19.63
N ARG A 16 -7.84 -16.07 -20.40
CA ARG A 16 -8.24 -14.71 -20.02
C ARG A 16 -9.40 -14.72 -19.01
N VAL A 17 -10.38 -15.59 -19.20
CA VAL A 17 -11.53 -15.75 -18.30
C VAL A 17 -11.10 -16.41 -16.98
N GLY A 18 -10.11 -17.30 -17.04
CA GLY A 18 -9.55 -18.02 -15.89
C GLY A 18 -10.35 -19.25 -15.47
N GLU A 19 -11.38 -19.62 -16.23
CA GLU A 19 -12.26 -20.78 -16.04
C GLU A 19 -12.52 -21.46 -17.40
N PRO A 20 -12.75 -22.79 -17.44
CA PRO A 20 -13.09 -23.48 -18.68
C PRO A 20 -14.44 -23.01 -19.22
N LEU A 21 -14.55 -22.92 -20.54
CA LEU A 21 -15.78 -22.44 -21.21
C LEU A 21 -16.80 -23.57 -21.44
N ASP A 22 -16.47 -24.82 -21.07
CA ASP A 22 -17.29 -26.03 -21.28
C ASP A 22 -17.83 -26.19 -22.71
N LEU A 23 -17.15 -25.57 -23.70
CA LEU A 23 -17.52 -25.65 -25.12
C LEU A 23 -17.15 -27.02 -25.68
N GLU A 24 -18.12 -27.70 -26.28
CA GLU A 24 -17.89 -28.93 -27.05
C GLU A 24 -16.83 -28.72 -28.14
N ALA A 25 -16.04 -29.76 -28.40
CA ALA A 25 -15.11 -29.75 -29.51
C ALA A 25 -15.92 -29.69 -30.82
N VAL A 26 -15.83 -28.57 -31.55
CA VAL A 26 -16.38 -28.50 -32.90
C VAL A 26 -15.61 -29.51 -33.75
N THR A 27 -16.29 -30.54 -34.26
CA THR A 27 -15.65 -31.64 -35.01
C THR A 27 -15.93 -31.57 -36.52
N THR A 28 -16.81 -30.67 -36.97
CA THR A 28 -17.31 -30.62 -38.36
C THR A 28 -16.73 -29.46 -39.18
N ILE A 29 -16.43 -29.74 -40.45
CA ILE A 29 -16.05 -28.78 -41.50
C ILE A 29 -17.15 -28.84 -42.56
N PRO A 30 -17.63 -27.71 -43.12
CA PRO A 30 -17.18 -26.32 -42.89
C PRO A 30 -17.72 -25.71 -41.60
N MET A 31 -16.90 -24.89 -40.93
CA MET A 31 -17.30 -24.14 -39.73
C MET A 31 -18.02 -22.84 -40.12
N ASP A 32 -19.23 -22.64 -39.59
CA ASP A 32 -19.88 -21.33 -39.59
C ASP A 32 -19.31 -20.47 -38.45
N TRP A 33 -18.52 -19.46 -38.82
CA TRP A 33 -17.88 -18.56 -37.87
C TRP A 33 -18.86 -17.68 -37.10
N ARG A 34 -20.03 -17.34 -37.64
CA ARG A 34 -21.04 -16.55 -36.91
C ARG A 34 -21.66 -17.36 -35.78
N GLN A 35 -22.02 -18.61 -36.07
CA GLN A 35 -22.53 -19.54 -35.04
C GLN A 35 -21.45 -19.85 -34.00
N ALA A 36 -20.20 -20.03 -34.42
CA ALA A 36 -19.08 -20.26 -33.50
C ALA A 36 -18.84 -19.04 -32.57
N GLU A 37 -18.87 -17.83 -33.12
CA GLU A 37 -18.79 -16.58 -32.33
C GLU A 37 -19.92 -16.48 -31.31
N GLN A 38 -21.16 -16.78 -31.73
CA GLN A 38 -22.32 -16.71 -30.86
C GLN A 38 -22.24 -17.73 -29.71
N ARG A 39 -21.89 -18.98 -30.00
CA ARG A 39 -21.66 -20.02 -28.96
C ARG A 39 -20.56 -19.61 -27.98
N LEU A 40 -19.48 -19.00 -28.47
CA LEU A 40 -18.41 -18.50 -27.62
C LEU A 40 -18.90 -17.38 -26.70
N LYS A 41 -19.65 -16.41 -27.22
CA LYS A 41 -20.24 -15.32 -26.42
C LYS A 41 -21.18 -15.87 -25.34
N GLU A 42 -22.04 -16.82 -25.71
CA GLU A 42 -22.96 -17.48 -24.78
C GLU A 42 -22.22 -18.23 -23.68
N ALA A 43 -21.19 -19.02 -24.03
CA ALA A 43 -20.37 -19.74 -23.04
C ALA A 43 -19.61 -18.78 -22.11
N ILE A 44 -19.06 -17.69 -22.64
CA ILE A 44 -18.44 -16.63 -21.84
C ILE A 44 -19.47 -16.07 -20.86
N ASN A 45 -20.65 -15.66 -21.34
CA ASN A 45 -21.71 -15.08 -20.50
C ASN A 45 -22.18 -16.06 -19.41
N GLN A 46 -22.31 -17.36 -19.72
CA GLN A 46 -22.65 -18.38 -18.73
C GLN A 46 -21.57 -18.51 -17.64
N VAL A 47 -20.29 -18.48 -18.01
CA VAL A 47 -19.19 -18.49 -17.02
C VAL A 47 -19.27 -17.24 -16.13
N TRP A 48 -19.49 -16.05 -16.69
CA TRP A 48 -19.63 -14.81 -15.91
C TRP A 48 -20.88 -14.82 -15.02
N SER A 49 -22.02 -15.38 -15.47
CA SER A 49 -23.23 -15.50 -14.66
C SER A 49 -23.00 -16.44 -13.47
N ARG A 50 -22.49 -17.64 -13.72
CA ARG A 50 -22.15 -18.63 -12.68
C ARG A 50 -21.16 -18.05 -11.66
N ARG A 51 -20.18 -17.29 -12.13
CA ARG A 51 -19.19 -16.63 -11.27
C ARG A 51 -19.82 -15.52 -10.43
N THR A 52 -20.71 -14.72 -11.02
CA THR A 52 -21.45 -13.67 -10.31
C THR A 52 -22.30 -14.25 -9.19
N GLU A 53 -23.11 -15.27 -9.48
CA GLU A 53 -23.94 -15.97 -8.48
C GLU A 53 -23.07 -16.50 -7.33
N ARG A 54 -22.00 -17.25 -7.64
CA ARG A 54 -21.07 -17.77 -6.63
C ARG A 54 -20.48 -16.69 -5.74
N LEU A 55 -20.08 -15.55 -6.32
CA LEU A 55 -19.51 -14.43 -5.57
C LEU A 55 -20.55 -13.74 -4.69
N VAL A 56 -21.76 -13.54 -5.18
CA VAL A 56 -22.88 -12.96 -4.41
C VAL A 56 -23.22 -13.85 -3.22
N ASP A 57 -23.30 -15.17 -3.43
CA ASP A 57 -23.58 -16.13 -2.36
C ASP A 57 -22.45 -16.22 -1.32
N GLU A 58 -21.18 -16.14 -1.75
CA GLU A 58 -20.05 -16.05 -0.81
C GLU A 58 -20.10 -14.77 0.03
N ILE A 59 -20.33 -13.63 -0.62
CA ILE A 59 -20.42 -12.32 0.03
C ILE A 59 -21.60 -12.29 1.02
N GLY A 60 -22.76 -12.80 0.61
CA GLY A 60 -23.96 -12.88 1.45
C GLY A 60 -23.70 -13.69 2.72
N ARG A 61 -23.10 -14.88 2.60
CA ARG A 61 -22.72 -15.71 3.76
C ARG A 61 -21.72 -15.02 4.68
N GLU A 62 -20.71 -14.34 4.13
CA GLU A 62 -19.74 -13.59 4.94
C GLU A 62 -20.38 -12.42 5.70
N LEU A 63 -21.32 -11.72 5.06
CA LEU A 63 -22.08 -10.64 5.69
C LEU A 63 -23.00 -11.16 6.80
N GLU A 64 -23.76 -12.23 6.55
CA GLU A 64 -24.61 -12.85 7.57
C GLU A 64 -23.80 -13.22 8.81
N VAL A 65 -22.62 -13.83 8.64
CA VAL A 65 -21.75 -14.19 9.76
C VAL A 65 -21.25 -12.96 10.49
N ALA A 66 -20.91 -11.89 9.79
CA ALA A 66 -20.41 -10.66 10.39
C ALA A 66 -21.49 -9.87 11.15
N LEU A 67 -22.71 -9.84 10.62
CA LEU A 67 -23.85 -9.08 11.15
C LEU A 67 -24.60 -9.81 12.27
N ARG A 68 -24.30 -11.10 12.51
CA ARG A 68 -24.80 -11.85 13.68
C ARG A 68 -24.27 -11.36 15.03
N ARG A 69 -23.22 -10.51 15.03
CA ARG A 69 -22.69 -9.91 16.26
C ARG A 69 -23.56 -8.72 16.68
N ASP A 70 -23.76 -8.55 17.99
CA ASP A 70 -24.53 -7.43 18.52
C ASP A 70 -23.88 -6.08 18.12
N GLY A 71 -24.69 -5.23 17.50
CA GLY A 71 -24.32 -3.87 17.11
C GLY A 71 -23.72 -3.77 15.70
N VAL A 72 -24.39 -3.01 14.84
CA VAL A 72 -23.83 -2.56 13.56
C VAL A 72 -23.34 -1.13 13.77
N ASP A 73 -22.02 -0.94 13.90
CA ASP A 73 -21.40 0.38 13.91
C ASP A 73 -20.87 0.75 12.51
N GLU A 74 -20.69 2.05 12.28
CA GLU A 74 -20.19 2.58 10.99
C GLU A 74 -18.80 2.00 10.65
N ALA A 75 -17.97 1.76 11.66
CA ALA A 75 -16.65 1.16 11.48
C ALA A 75 -16.71 -0.30 10.97
N LEU A 76 -17.68 -1.09 11.44
CA LEU A 76 -17.96 -2.43 10.95
C LEU A 76 -18.48 -2.38 9.53
N ILE A 77 -19.40 -1.46 9.19
CA ILE A 77 -19.90 -1.29 7.82
C ILE A 77 -18.74 -1.00 6.85
N ILE A 78 -17.89 0.00 7.15
CA ILE A 78 -16.75 0.35 6.30
C ILE A 78 -15.82 -0.86 6.14
N ARG A 79 -15.52 -1.57 7.24
CA ARG A 79 -14.66 -2.75 7.20
C ARG A 79 -15.25 -3.87 6.35
N LEU A 80 -16.56 -4.08 6.42
CA LEU A 80 -17.26 -5.07 5.62
C LEU A 80 -17.26 -4.69 4.14
N LEU A 81 -17.56 -3.43 3.79
CA LEU A 81 -17.50 -2.94 2.40
C LEU A 81 -16.13 -3.19 1.76
N VAL A 82 -15.05 -2.85 2.49
CA VAL A 82 -13.69 -3.14 2.02
C VAL A 82 -13.47 -4.65 1.90
N ARG A 83 -13.85 -5.43 2.91
CA ARG A 83 -13.65 -6.88 2.90
C ARG A 83 -14.42 -7.58 1.78
N MET A 84 -15.65 -7.18 1.46
CA MET A 84 -16.46 -7.78 0.40
C MET A 84 -15.78 -7.68 -0.98
N SER A 85 -15.01 -6.61 -1.20
CA SER A 85 -14.25 -6.43 -2.45
C SER A 85 -13.08 -7.41 -2.62
N TYR A 86 -12.65 -8.09 -1.55
CA TYR A 86 -11.54 -9.05 -1.57
C TYR A 86 -11.95 -10.43 -1.02
N GLY A 87 -11.64 -11.47 -1.77
CA GLY A 87 -11.78 -12.86 -1.34
C GLY A 87 -10.46 -13.43 -0.84
N GLN A 88 -10.52 -14.62 -0.26
CA GLN A 88 -9.34 -15.38 0.15
C GLN A 88 -9.27 -16.65 -0.70
N LYS A 89 -8.15 -16.86 -1.41
CA LYS A 89 -7.90 -18.11 -2.13
C LYS A 89 -6.73 -18.83 -1.49
N ALA A 90 -6.92 -20.11 -1.19
CA ALA A 90 -5.84 -20.97 -0.75
C ALA A 90 -4.85 -21.18 -1.91
N TYR A 91 -3.59 -20.85 -1.66
CA TYR A 91 -2.47 -21.05 -2.55
C TYR A 91 -1.43 -21.93 -1.85
N PHE A 92 -0.89 -22.93 -2.54
CA PHE A 92 0.18 -23.75 -2.00
C PHE A 92 1.51 -23.22 -2.48
N ASP A 93 2.41 -22.88 -1.55
CA ASP A 93 3.76 -22.47 -1.90
C ASP A 93 4.53 -23.68 -2.46
N PRO A 94 5.03 -23.63 -3.72
CA PRO A 94 5.70 -24.76 -4.35
C PRO A 94 7.02 -25.15 -3.67
N LYS A 95 7.64 -24.27 -2.88
CA LYS A 95 8.90 -24.59 -2.17
C LYS A 95 8.66 -25.17 -0.78
N THR A 96 7.65 -24.67 -0.07
CA THR A 96 7.40 -25.07 1.33
C THR A 96 6.23 -26.04 1.48
N HIS A 97 5.47 -26.30 0.41
CA HIS A 97 4.24 -27.11 0.39
C HIS A 97 3.19 -26.65 1.42
N ARG A 98 3.33 -25.43 1.94
CA ARG A 98 2.41 -24.87 2.94
C ARG A 98 1.24 -24.19 2.24
N ARG A 99 0.05 -24.42 2.79
CA ARG A 99 -1.15 -23.68 2.42
C ARG A 99 -1.03 -22.26 2.94
N GLN A 100 -1.01 -21.30 2.03
CA GLN A 100 -1.09 -19.87 2.31
C GLN A 100 -2.43 -19.35 1.81
N SER A 101 -2.94 -18.31 2.44
CA SER A 101 -4.15 -17.62 1.97
C SER A 101 -3.73 -16.32 1.30
N VAL A 102 -4.09 -16.16 0.03
CA VAL A 102 -3.80 -14.94 -0.72
C VAL A 102 -5.10 -14.18 -0.95
N ALA A 103 -5.09 -12.89 -0.66
CA ALA A 103 -6.22 -12.02 -0.96
C ALA A 103 -6.32 -11.83 -2.48
N ILE A 104 -7.50 -12.09 -3.05
CA ILE A 104 -7.80 -11.89 -4.46
C ILE A 104 -8.94 -10.90 -4.58
N ALA A 105 -8.81 -9.89 -5.43
CA ALA A 105 -9.91 -8.96 -5.70
C ALA A 105 -11.12 -9.74 -6.29
N ARG A 106 -12.25 -9.70 -5.58
CA ARG A 106 -13.54 -10.24 -6.04
C ARG A 106 -14.22 -9.28 -7.00
N LEU A 107 -14.18 -8.00 -6.65
CA LEU A 107 -14.83 -6.92 -7.38
C LEU A 107 -13.74 -5.98 -7.91
N SER A 108 -13.57 -5.95 -9.23
CA SER A 108 -12.68 -4.98 -9.88
C SER A 108 -13.51 -3.78 -10.29
N TYR A 109 -13.40 -2.70 -9.51
CA TYR A 109 -14.15 -1.47 -9.77
C TYR A 109 -13.50 -0.57 -10.82
N THR A 110 -12.33 -0.94 -11.36
CA THR A 110 -11.53 -0.03 -12.20
C THR A 110 -12.32 0.45 -13.43
N TYR A 111 -13.03 -0.47 -14.10
CA TYR A 111 -13.83 -0.13 -15.27
C TYR A 111 -15.10 0.65 -14.91
N SER A 112 -15.80 0.25 -13.84
CA SER A 112 -16.98 0.98 -13.36
C SER A 112 -16.64 2.39 -12.90
N ALA A 113 -15.52 2.54 -12.17
CA ALA A 113 -14.99 3.83 -11.75
C ALA A 113 -14.60 4.67 -12.97
N ALA A 114 -13.93 4.10 -13.97
CA ALA A 114 -13.61 4.82 -15.21
C ALA A 114 -14.88 5.32 -15.92
N ARG A 115 -15.93 4.49 -16.03
CA ARG A 115 -17.22 4.91 -16.61
C ARG A 115 -17.91 6.02 -15.81
N LEU A 116 -17.78 6.02 -14.49
CA LEU A 116 -18.32 7.09 -13.65
C LEU A 116 -17.55 8.41 -13.83
N LEU A 117 -16.29 8.34 -14.25
CA LEU A 117 -15.44 9.51 -14.51
C LEU A 117 -15.59 10.03 -15.94
N ASP A 118 -16.09 9.22 -16.88
CA ASP A 118 -16.24 9.55 -18.30
C ASP A 118 -17.16 10.78 -18.55
N VAL A 119 -18.03 11.09 -17.59
CA VAL A 119 -19.00 12.20 -17.66
C VAL A 119 -18.53 13.43 -16.88
N VAL A 120 -17.39 13.37 -16.19
CA VAL A 120 -16.90 14.46 -15.34
C VAL A 120 -15.77 15.19 -16.07
N ASP A 121 -15.89 16.51 -16.18
CA ASP A 121 -14.81 17.33 -16.73
C ASP A 121 -13.56 17.31 -15.83
N SER A 122 -12.39 17.53 -16.44
CA SER A 122 -11.11 17.44 -15.73
C SER A 122 -10.99 18.44 -14.58
N THR A 123 -11.61 19.62 -14.69
CA THR A 123 -11.57 20.67 -13.66
C THR A 123 -12.38 20.27 -12.44
N THR A 124 -13.65 19.90 -12.63
CA THR A 124 -14.53 19.41 -11.57
C THR A 124 -13.97 18.17 -10.89
N LEU A 125 -13.35 17.25 -11.66
CA LEU A 125 -12.71 16.08 -11.08
C LEU A 125 -11.54 16.47 -10.17
N THR A 126 -10.72 17.43 -10.60
CA THR A 126 -9.59 17.94 -9.81
C THR A 126 -10.07 18.56 -8.51
N ASP A 127 -11.11 19.38 -8.57
CA ASP A 127 -11.70 20.03 -7.38
C ASP A 127 -12.27 19.00 -6.41
N ARG A 128 -12.97 17.98 -6.92
CA ARG A 128 -13.50 16.88 -6.09
C ARG A 128 -12.40 16.08 -5.41
N VAL A 129 -11.32 15.78 -6.13
CA VAL A 129 -10.16 15.07 -5.56
C VAL A 129 -9.49 15.95 -4.51
N LEU A 130 -9.27 17.23 -4.79
CA LEU A 130 -8.65 18.16 -3.85
C LEU A 130 -9.49 18.29 -2.58
N ALA A 131 -10.79 18.52 -2.68
CA ALA A 131 -11.70 18.60 -1.54
C ALA A 131 -11.69 17.31 -0.70
N HIS A 132 -11.62 16.14 -1.34
CA HIS A 132 -11.49 14.87 -0.62
C HIS A 132 -10.17 14.77 0.14
N LEU A 133 -9.05 15.16 -0.49
CA LEU A 133 -7.73 15.14 0.14
C LEU A 133 -7.63 16.14 1.29
N GLU A 134 -8.18 17.34 1.15
CA GLU A 134 -8.28 18.34 2.22
C GLU A 134 -9.14 17.84 3.39
N GLY A 135 -10.27 17.19 3.09
CA GLY A 135 -11.10 16.52 4.10
C GLY A 135 -10.34 15.42 4.84
N ALA A 136 -9.60 14.57 4.11
CA ALA A 136 -8.76 13.53 4.72
C ALA A 136 -7.67 14.13 5.62
N GLN A 137 -7.04 15.23 5.20
CA GLN A 137 -6.07 15.96 6.00
C GLN A 137 -6.68 16.52 7.28
N HIS A 138 -7.89 17.09 7.21
CA HIS A 138 -8.61 17.57 8.38
C HIS A 138 -8.93 16.44 9.38
N VAL A 139 -9.39 15.29 8.89
CA VAL A 139 -9.65 14.11 9.73
C VAL A 139 -8.36 13.60 10.38
N LEU A 140 -7.25 13.53 9.64
CA LEU A 140 -5.94 13.17 10.18
C LEU A 140 -5.48 14.14 11.25
N GLN A 141 -5.61 15.45 11.00
CA GLN A 141 -5.28 16.49 11.97
C GLN A 141 -6.05 16.28 13.28
N MET A 142 -7.38 16.12 13.22
CA MET A 142 -8.21 15.89 14.40
C MET A 142 -7.86 14.57 15.10
N GLY A 143 -7.61 13.51 14.35
CA GLY A 143 -7.18 12.21 14.89
C GLY A 143 -5.86 12.29 15.65
N LEU A 144 -4.83 12.91 15.06
CA LEU A 144 -3.54 13.15 15.70
C LEU A 144 -3.67 14.05 16.93
N GLY A 145 -4.52 15.07 16.83
CA GLY A 145 -4.84 15.96 17.93
C GLY A 145 -5.38 15.23 19.15
N ARG A 146 -6.37 14.35 18.94
CA ARG A 146 -6.92 13.51 20.01
C ARG A 146 -5.88 12.57 20.62
N VAL A 147 -4.99 12.01 19.81
CA VAL A 147 -3.89 11.14 20.31
C VAL A 147 -2.92 11.93 21.18
N GLU A 148 -2.50 13.11 20.75
CA GLU A 148 -1.59 13.97 21.52
C GLU A 148 -2.26 14.52 22.79
N ALA A 149 -3.52 14.95 22.72
CA ALA A 149 -4.27 15.39 23.88
C ALA A 149 -4.48 14.25 24.90
N ALA A 150 -4.74 13.03 24.44
CA ALA A 150 -4.82 11.86 25.32
C ALA A 150 -3.48 11.57 26.01
N ARG A 151 -2.35 11.73 25.30
CA ARG A 151 -1.00 11.60 25.89
C ARG A 151 -0.75 12.65 26.98
N LEU A 152 -1.31 13.84 26.82
CA LEU A 152 -1.13 15.00 27.72
C LEU A 152 -2.30 15.18 28.69
N ALA A 153 -3.22 14.21 28.78
CA ALA A 153 -4.49 14.34 29.47
C ALA A 153 -4.36 14.80 30.94
N GLY A 154 -3.32 14.35 31.65
CA GLY A 154 -3.06 14.71 33.05
C GLY A 154 -2.25 15.98 33.27
N SER A 155 -1.77 16.63 32.21
CA SER A 155 -0.94 17.84 32.29
C SER A 155 -1.79 19.11 32.25
N ARG A 156 -1.32 20.16 32.94
CA ARG A 156 -1.84 21.53 32.80
C ARG A 156 -1.22 22.20 31.57
N LEU A 157 -1.84 23.28 31.08
CA LEU A 157 -1.40 23.95 29.86
C LEU A 157 -0.03 24.63 30.02
N ASP A 158 0.27 25.16 31.21
CA ASP A 158 1.56 25.76 31.58
C ASP A 158 2.72 24.76 31.75
N GLN A 159 2.42 23.48 31.90
CA GLN A 159 3.40 22.39 32.01
C GLN A 159 3.81 21.82 30.65
N LEU A 160 3.11 22.21 29.57
CA LEU A 160 3.44 21.75 28.22
C LEU A 160 4.76 22.35 27.74
N ASP A 161 5.37 21.76 26.71
CA ASP A 161 6.56 22.36 26.10
C ASP A 161 6.25 23.73 25.47
N GLN A 162 7.25 24.61 25.38
CA GLN A 162 7.08 25.98 24.89
C GLN A 162 6.42 26.07 23.51
N ARG A 163 6.65 25.08 22.64
CA ARG A 163 6.07 25.08 21.29
C ARG A 163 4.58 24.79 21.36
N SER A 164 4.18 23.83 22.18
CA SER A 164 2.77 23.51 22.44
C SER A 164 2.05 24.69 23.10
N GLN A 165 2.65 25.32 24.11
CA GLN A 165 2.08 26.52 24.73
C GLN A 165 1.84 27.64 23.71
N ARG A 166 2.83 27.96 22.87
CA ARG A 166 2.70 29.01 21.85
C ARG A 166 1.58 28.71 20.85
N ALA A 167 1.49 27.45 20.38
CA ALA A 167 0.45 27.06 19.44
C ALA A 167 -0.95 27.13 20.07
N LEU A 168 -1.09 26.71 21.34
CA LEU A 168 -2.36 26.81 22.05
C LEU A 168 -2.75 28.25 22.34
N LYS A 169 -1.80 29.12 22.73
CA LYS A 169 -2.03 30.57 22.87
C LYS A 169 -2.48 31.22 21.57
N LEU A 170 -1.89 30.84 20.44
CA LEU A 170 -2.30 31.33 19.12
C LEU A 170 -3.71 30.86 18.75
N ALA A 171 -4.06 29.62 19.08
CA ALA A 171 -5.35 29.03 18.70
C ALA A 171 -6.51 29.46 19.62
N LEU A 172 -6.25 29.61 20.91
CA LEU A 172 -7.26 29.95 21.94
C LEU A 172 -7.32 31.45 22.22
N GLY A 173 -6.21 32.17 22.06
CA GLY A 173 -5.98 33.49 22.64
C GLY A 173 -5.32 33.42 24.03
N GLU A 174 -4.59 34.47 24.41
CA GLU A 174 -3.85 34.52 25.69
C GLU A 174 -4.79 34.48 26.91
N GLU A 175 -5.94 35.17 26.84
CA GLU A 175 -6.93 35.21 27.93
C GLU A 175 -7.58 33.84 28.15
N ALA A 176 -8.12 33.24 27.08
CA ALA A 176 -8.74 31.92 27.15
C ALA A 176 -7.74 30.81 27.54
N PHE A 177 -6.47 30.95 27.16
CA PHE A 177 -5.40 30.05 27.61
C PHE A 177 -5.19 30.16 29.12
N ALA A 178 -5.13 31.38 29.66
CA ALA A 178 -4.95 31.61 31.10
C ALA A 178 -6.16 31.07 31.89
N GLU A 179 -7.38 31.37 31.44
CA GLU A 179 -8.62 30.83 32.04
C GLU A 179 -8.63 29.30 32.04
N SER A 180 -8.37 28.68 30.89
CA SER A 180 -8.32 27.22 30.75
C SER A 180 -7.25 26.61 31.65
N ASN A 181 -6.11 27.29 31.82
CA ASN A 181 -5.08 26.83 32.72
C ASN A 181 -5.52 26.85 34.18
N THR A 182 -6.46 27.71 34.60
CA THR A 182 -6.97 27.71 36.00
C THR A 182 -7.90 26.52 36.27
N VAL A 183 -8.69 26.09 35.29
CA VAL A 183 -9.69 25.01 35.40
C VAL A 183 -9.04 23.68 35.80
N GLY A 184 -7.86 23.36 35.25
CA GLY A 184 -7.10 22.19 35.67
C GLY A 184 -6.35 21.49 34.54
N ALA A 185 -6.27 20.17 34.63
CA ALA A 185 -5.64 19.33 33.62
C ALA A 185 -6.48 19.29 32.33
N LEU A 186 -5.81 18.99 31.21
CA LEU A 186 -6.38 18.93 29.87
C LEU A 186 -7.68 18.11 29.75
N ASN A 187 -7.78 17.00 30.47
CA ASN A 187 -8.96 16.13 30.47
C ASN A 187 -10.17 16.71 31.22
N MET A 188 -9.97 17.68 32.11
CA MET A 188 -11.03 18.32 32.90
C MET A 188 -11.61 19.55 32.21
N LEU A 189 -11.03 19.98 31.09
CA LEU A 189 -11.48 21.15 30.34
C LEU A 189 -12.83 20.90 29.63
N PRO A 190 -13.63 21.95 29.41
CA PRO A 190 -14.87 21.86 28.64
C PRO A 190 -14.65 21.29 27.23
N ASP A 191 -15.64 20.56 26.71
CA ASP A 191 -15.57 19.87 25.42
C ASP A 191 -15.20 20.81 24.26
N ALA A 192 -15.78 22.01 24.22
CA ALA A 192 -15.48 23.03 23.22
C ALA A 192 -14.00 23.44 23.24
N THR A 193 -13.44 23.66 24.43
CA THR A 193 -12.01 24.00 24.62
C THR A 193 -11.12 22.81 24.23
N ARG A 194 -11.49 21.59 24.62
CA ARG A 194 -10.75 20.37 24.27
C ARG A 194 -10.72 20.17 22.75
N GLU A 195 -11.79 20.49 22.04
CA GLU A 195 -11.83 20.40 20.59
C GLU A 195 -10.87 21.39 19.92
N GLN A 196 -10.82 22.64 20.38
CA GLN A 196 -9.88 23.64 19.88
C GLN A 196 -8.42 23.25 20.15
N ILE A 197 -8.14 22.75 21.36
CA ILE A 197 -6.83 22.20 21.74
C ILE A 197 -6.46 21.01 20.84
N ASN A 198 -7.38 20.06 20.63
CA ASN A 198 -7.15 18.91 19.76
C ASN A 198 -6.77 19.39 18.36
N ARG A 199 -7.50 20.37 17.80
CA ARG A 199 -7.21 20.93 16.49
C ARG A 199 -5.80 21.52 16.41
N ALA A 200 -5.39 22.31 17.41
CA ALA A 200 -4.08 22.95 17.47
C ALA A 200 -2.93 21.94 17.65
N LEU A 201 -3.06 20.99 18.59
CA LEU A 201 -2.09 19.92 18.79
C LEU A 201 -1.97 19.02 17.55
N GLY A 202 -3.10 18.75 16.90
CA GLY A 202 -3.16 18.02 15.64
C GLY A 202 -2.40 18.72 14.52
N GLU A 203 -2.58 20.04 14.36
CA GLU A 203 -1.89 20.85 13.36
C GLU A 203 -0.38 20.83 13.56
N MET A 204 0.06 20.96 14.81
CA MET A 204 1.47 20.86 15.17
C MET A 204 2.06 19.49 14.85
N ALA A 205 1.35 18.43 15.22
CA ALA A 205 1.77 17.05 14.99
C ALA A 205 1.89 16.78 13.49
N LEU A 206 0.86 17.17 12.72
CA LEU A 206 0.84 17.02 11.27
C LEU A 206 1.96 17.81 10.60
N SER A 207 2.18 19.06 11.00
CA SER A 207 3.29 19.89 10.51
C SER A 207 4.66 19.28 10.78
N ARG A 208 4.86 18.68 11.96
CA ARG A 208 6.10 17.97 12.31
C ARG A 208 6.29 16.74 11.42
N ILE A 209 5.23 15.97 11.17
CA ILE A 209 5.26 14.82 10.25
C ILE A 209 5.61 15.28 8.83
N TYR A 210 4.95 16.31 8.32
CA TYR A 210 5.20 16.83 6.96
C TYR A 210 6.62 17.39 6.79
N ARG A 211 7.16 18.07 7.79
CA ARG A 211 8.58 18.50 7.76
C ARG A 211 9.53 17.32 7.67
N GLY A 212 9.32 16.30 8.51
CA GLY A 212 10.13 15.08 8.46
C GLY A 212 10.02 14.35 7.11
N LEU A 213 8.81 14.35 6.54
CA LEU A 213 8.55 13.76 5.23
C LEU A 213 9.27 14.50 4.10
N ILE A 214 9.20 15.83 4.07
CA ILE A 214 9.88 16.66 3.06
C ILE A 214 11.39 16.42 3.11
N LEU A 215 11.97 16.39 4.31
CA LEU A 215 13.40 16.09 4.51
C LEU A 215 13.73 14.68 4.02
N SER A 216 12.98 13.66 4.46
CA SER A 216 13.25 12.27 4.09
C SER A 216 13.16 12.01 2.58
N VAL A 217 12.15 12.58 1.91
CA VAL A 217 11.99 12.44 0.46
C VAL A 217 13.06 13.25 -0.27
N GLY A 218 13.34 14.47 0.19
CA GLY A 218 14.36 15.36 -0.36
C GLY A 218 15.75 14.74 -0.31
N ASP A 219 16.17 14.27 0.87
CA ASP A 219 17.49 13.67 1.10
C ASP A 219 17.72 12.45 0.20
N ARG A 220 16.72 11.56 0.11
CA ARG A 220 16.81 10.36 -0.73
C ARG A 220 16.98 10.71 -2.20
N LEU A 221 16.15 11.61 -2.72
CA LEU A 221 16.21 11.99 -4.14
C LEU A 221 17.43 12.86 -4.46
N TRP A 222 17.94 13.61 -3.49
CA TRP A 222 19.17 14.38 -3.63
C TRP A 222 20.39 13.48 -3.82
N VAL A 223 20.51 12.41 -3.04
CA VAL A 223 21.59 11.42 -3.20
C VAL A 223 21.54 10.75 -4.57
N ASP A 224 20.33 10.38 -5.03
CA ASP A 224 20.13 9.84 -6.37
C ASP A 224 20.55 10.84 -7.45
N TYR A 225 20.18 12.12 -7.28
CA TYR A 225 20.55 13.20 -8.18
C TYR A 225 22.08 13.38 -8.26
N LEU A 226 22.78 13.45 -7.12
CA LEU A 226 24.24 13.58 -7.09
C LEU A 226 24.94 12.42 -7.81
N THR A 227 24.42 11.20 -7.64
CA THR A 227 24.93 10.01 -8.33
C THR A 227 24.76 10.14 -9.85
N ARG A 228 23.60 10.61 -10.31
CA ARG A 228 23.35 10.84 -11.74
C ARG A 228 24.20 11.99 -12.28
N MET A 229 24.48 13.02 -11.49
CA MET A 229 25.35 14.14 -11.87
C MET A 229 26.80 13.69 -12.07
N GLU A 230 27.30 12.79 -11.23
CA GLU A 230 28.63 12.21 -11.43
C GLU A 230 28.70 11.37 -12.71
N ALA A 231 27.69 10.53 -12.96
CA ALA A 231 27.59 9.77 -14.22
C ALA A 231 27.50 10.70 -15.45
N LEU A 232 26.74 11.80 -15.35
CA LEU A 232 26.62 12.80 -16.40
C LEU A 232 27.99 13.42 -16.71
N ARG A 233 28.75 13.79 -15.69
CA ARG A 233 30.10 14.35 -15.81
C ARG A 233 31.03 13.40 -16.58
N THR A 234 31.01 12.10 -16.24
CA THR A 234 31.79 11.10 -16.97
C THR A 234 31.34 10.96 -18.43
N SER A 235 30.02 10.90 -18.68
CA SER A 235 29.48 10.71 -20.03
C SER A 235 29.78 11.87 -20.99
N ILE A 236 29.69 13.12 -20.50
CA ILE A 236 29.98 14.31 -21.30
C ILE A 236 31.48 14.41 -21.60
N GLY A 237 32.33 13.97 -20.66
CA GLY A 237 33.76 13.83 -20.91
C GLY A 237 34.08 12.91 -22.10
N LEU A 238 33.27 11.88 -22.33
CA LEU A 238 33.40 10.97 -23.47
C LEU A 238 32.79 11.54 -24.77
N GLU A 239 31.69 12.31 -24.68
CA GLU A 239 31.02 12.96 -25.82
C GLU A 239 31.73 14.23 -26.34
N ALA A 240 32.69 14.78 -25.58
CA ALA A 240 33.46 15.98 -25.94
C ALA A 240 34.23 15.86 -27.27
N TYR A 241 34.38 14.65 -27.82
CA TYR A 241 34.93 14.42 -29.17
C TYR A 241 34.02 14.91 -30.31
N GLY A 242 32.76 15.27 -30.04
CA GLY A 242 31.74 15.62 -31.04
C GLY A 242 31.59 17.11 -31.40
N GLN A 243 32.60 17.97 -31.17
CA GLN A 243 32.61 19.41 -31.52
C GLN A 243 31.53 20.30 -30.87
N ARG A 244 30.80 19.81 -29.85
CA ARG A 244 29.89 20.62 -29.03
C ARG A 244 30.55 20.95 -27.69
N ASP A 245 30.37 22.18 -27.21
CA ASP A 245 30.93 22.62 -25.94
C ASP A 245 30.42 21.72 -24.77
N PRO A 246 31.30 20.94 -24.13
CA PRO A 246 30.94 20.04 -23.04
C PRO A 246 30.32 20.77 -21.84
N LEU A 247 30.76 22.00 -21.57
CA LEU A 247 30.27 22.80 -20.45
C LEU A 247 28.81 23.22 -20.65
N VAL A 248 28.46 23.63 -21.87
CA VAL A 248 27.09 24.03 -22.23
C VAL A 248 26.15 22.82 -22.12
N GLN A 249 26.57 21.66 -22.63
CA GLN A 249 25.79 20.43 -22.53
C GLN A 249 25.58 19.99 -21.08
N TYR A 250 26.64 20.06 -20.26
CA TYR A 250 26.55 19.72 -18.85
C TYR A 250 25.55 20.61 -18.13
N LYS A 251 25.65 21.93 -18.32
CA LYS A 251 24.73 22.89 -17.70
C LYS A 251 23.27 22.64 -18.11
N SER A 252 23.01 22.42 -19.39
CA SER A 252 21.65 22.16 -19.89
C SER A 252 21.08 20.87 -19.28
N ARG A 253 21.80 19.75 -19.38
CA ARG A 253 21.32 18.46 -18.87
C ARG A 253 21.20 18.47 -17.33
N ALA A 254 22.12 19.13 -16.64
CA ALA A 254 22.07 19.31 -15.19
C ALA A 254 20.83 20.10 -14.75
N PHE A 255 20.48 21.16 -15.48
CA PHE A 255 19.29 21.96 -15.21
C PHE A 255 18.01 21.12 -15.39
N ASP A 256 17.90 20.34 -16.47
CA ASP A 256 16.77 19.46 -16.70
C ASP A 256 16.64 18.40 -15.60
N MET A 257 17.75 17.80 -15.19
CA MET A 257 17.80 16.81 -14.11
C MET A 257 17.43 17.42 -12.75
N PHE A 258 17.81 18.67 -12.49
CA PHE A 258 17.39 19.38 -11.30
C PHE A 258 15.88 19.68 -11.32
N GLY A 259 15.32 20.05 -12.48
CA GLY A 259 13.87 20.18 -12.66
C GLY A 259 13.12 18.88 -12.36
N GLN A 260 13.63 17.74 -12.84
CA GLN A 260 13.10 16.41 -12.55
C GLN A 260 13.20 16.05 -11.07
N LEU A 261 14.31 16.42 -10.40
CA LEU A 261 14.47 16.25 -8.96
C LEU A 261 13.36 16.99 -8.20
N LEU A 262 13.14 18.28 -8.50
CA LEU A 262 12.12 19.08 -7.83
C LEU A 262 10.71 18.51 -8.07
N ALA A 263 10.40 18.09 -9.30
CA ALA A 263 9.14 17.44 -9.61
C ALA A 263 8.97 16.11 -8.85
N GLY A 264 10.04 15.31 -8.77
CA GLY A 264 10.08 14.06 -8.02
C GLY A 264 9.88 14.26 -6.52
N ILE A 265 10.49 15.29 -5.93
CA ILE A 265 10.28 15.65 -4.51
C ILE A 265 8.82 16.01 -4.28
N ARG A 266 8.23 16.91 -5.09
CA ARG A 266 6.81 17.30 -4.95
C ARG A 266 5.88 16.09 -5.03
N ALA A 267 6.01 15.27 -6.07
CA ALA A 267 5.18 14.08 -6.25
C ALA A 267 5.37 13.05 -5.14
N GLY A 268 6.62 12.83 -4.70
CA GLY A 268 6.95 11.90 -3.63
C GLY A 268 6.38 12.33 -2.28
N VAL A 269 6.45 13.63 -1.96
CA VAL A 269 5.87 14.19 -0.74
C VAL A 269 4.36 14.03 -0.76
N VAL A 270 3.67 14.52 -1.80
CA VAL A 270 2.19 14.44 -1.89
C VAL A 270 1.71 12.98 -1.81
N SER A 271 2.37 12.06 -2.52
CA SER A 271 2.01 10.64 -2.48
C SER A 271 2.15 10.04 -1.07
N GLN A 272 3.25 10.32 -0.36
CA GLN A 272 3.44 9.83 1.00
C GLN A 272 2.53 10.52 2.03
N MET A 273 2.19 11.80 1.84
CA MET A 273 1.29 12.53 2.76
C MET A 273 -0.05 11.80 2.95
N PHE A 274 -0.59 11.19 1.90
CA PHE A 274 -1.90 10.52 1.93
C PHE A 274 -1.85 8.99 2.05
N THR A 275 -0.67 8.38 1.90
CA THR A 275 -0.50 6.92 2.04
C THR A 275 0.15 6.49 3.36
N MET A 276 0.82 7.41 4.06
CA MET A 276 1.45 7.14 5.35
C MET A 276 0.40 6.79 6.40
N ARG A 277 0.56 5.61 7.03
CA ARG A 277 -0.24 5.21 8.18
C ARG A 277 0.45 5.66 9.45
N VAL A 278 -0.11 6.65 10.14
CA VAL A 278 0.39 7.03 11.47
C VAL A 278 -0.09 5.97 12.46
N THR A 279 0.82 5.08 12.87
CA THR A 279 0.54 4.13 13.94
C THR A 279 0.58 4.85 15.28
N GLY A 280 -0.58 5.15 15.86
CA GLY A 280 -0.72 5.83 17.16
C GLY A 280 -0.29 5.01 18.38
N ARG A 281 0.42 3.89 18.20
CA ARG A 281 0.92 3.06 19.30
C ARG A 281 2.44 2.99 19.18
N PRO A 282 3.21 3.35 20.21
CA PRO A 282 4.53 2.78 20.36
C PRO A 282 4.30 1.27 20.42
N GLN A 283 4.74 0.52 19.40
CA GLN A 283 5.07 -0.87 19.66
C GLN A 283 6.13 -0.80 20.74
N ALA A 284 5.77 -1.16 21.97
CA ALA A 284 6.77 -1.60 22.93
C ALA A 284 7.65 -2.60 22.15
N PRO A 285 8.98 -2.42 22.10
CA PRO A 285 9.84 -3.39 21.45
C PRO A 285 9.40 -4.77 21.95
N PRO A 286 9.16 -5.76 21.06
CA PRO A 286 8.77 -7.08 21.51
C PRO A 286 9.76 -7.47 22.60
N ALA A 287 9.25 -7.65 23.83
CA ALA A 287 10.06 -8.00 24.97
C ALA A 287 10.98 -9.11 24.50
N SER A 288 12.28 -8.81 24.45
CA SER A 288 13.30 -9.75 24.02
C SER A 288 13.13 -10.95 24.93
N GLN A 289 12.49 -12.01 24.39
CA GLN A 289 12.44 -13.30 25.05
C GLN A 289 13.88 -13.60 25.45
N PRO A 290 14.18 -13.88 26.72
CA PRO A 290 15.53 -14.23 27.11
C PRO A 290 15.93 -15.40 26.23
N ARG A 291 16.94 -15.16 25.37
CA ARG A 291 17.56 -16.21 24.57
C ARG A 291 17.99 -17.27 25.56
N GLN A 292 17.29 -18.39 25.57
CA GLN A 292 17.73 -19.56 26.31
C GLN A 292 19.17 -19.83 25.90
N PRO A 293 20.11 -20.00 26.84
CA PRO A 293 21.48 -20.31 26.50
C PRO A 293 21.47 -21.59 25.68
N ARG A 294 21.97 -21.51 24.43
CA ARG A 294 22.36 -22.70 23.68
C ARG A 294 23.30 -23.48 24.59
N ALA A 295 22.85 -24.66 25.03
CA ALA A 295 23.70 -25.62 25.69
C ALA A 295 24.96 -25.80 24.82
N GLN A 296 26.09 -25.35 25.34
CA GLN A 296 27.40 -25.65 24.82
C GLN A 296 27.54 -27.17 24.85
N VAL A 297 27.47 -27.78 23.67
CA VAL A 297 27.98 -29.14 23.46
C VAL A 297 29.48 -29.04 23.69
N ARG A 298 29.89 -29.41 24.91
CA ARG A 298 31.27 -29.59 25.30
C ARG A 298 31.82 -30.74 24.46
N GLY A 299 32.61 -30.41 23.46
CA GLY A 299 33.36 -31.39 22.68
C GLY A 299 34.53 -31.89 23.51
N ASP A 300 34.40 -33.10 24.06
CA ASP A 300 35.56 -33.89 24.44
C ASP A 300 36.17 -34.49 23.18
N GLY A 301 37.41 -34.09 22.92
CA GLY A 301 38.21 -34.61 21.82
C GLY A 301 38.60 -36.06 22.04
N LYS A 302 38.34 -36.90 21.03
CA LYS A 302 39.23 -38.00 20.65
C LYS A 302 39.41 -38.00 19.15
N THR A 303 40.54 -37.44 18.73
CA THR A 303 41.16 -37.64 17.42
C THR A 303 41.71 -39.06 17.34
N ALA A 304 41.26 -39.86 16.36
CA ALA A 304 42.06 -40.93 15.75
C ALA A 304 41.38 -41.50 14.50
N THR A 305 41.92 -41.14 13.35
CA THR A 305 42.22 -42.05 12.22
C THR A 305 41.07 -42.82 11.55
N MET A 306 40.68 -42.41 10.34
CA MET A 306 40.39 -43.38 9.27
C MET A 306 40.86 -42.92 7.89
N LYS A 307 41.88 -43.63 7.43
CA LYS A 307 42.49 -43.63 6.10
C LYS A 307 41.50 -44.09 5.02
N LYS A 308 41.58 -43.40 3.87
CA LYS A 308 41.28 -43.93 2.53
C LYS A 308 41.94 -45.31 2.30
N LYS A 309 41.16 -46.32 1.91
CA LYS A 309 41.38 -47.27 0.78
C LYS A 309 40.68 -48.62 1.01
N ARG A 310 39.81 -49.00 0.05
CA ARG A 310 39.74 -50.31 -0.67
C ARG A 310 38.36 -50.41 -1.34
N ARG A 311 38.18 -50.23 -2.66
CA ARG A 311 38.39 -51.22 -3.75
C ARG A 311 38.08 -52.65 -3.30
N LYS A 312 37.01 -53.29 -3.81
CA LYS A 312 36.95 -54.10 -5.06
C LYS A 312 35.75 -55.09 -5.02
N LYS A 313 35.24 -55.42 -6.24
CA LYS A 313 34.39 -56.57 -6.64
C LYS A 313 32.91 -56.47 -6.22
N ARG A 314 31.91 -56.83 -7.04
CA ARG A 314 31.84 -57.70 -8.24
C ARG A 314 30.49 -57.39 -8.93
N LYS A 315 30.46 -56.93 -10.19
CA LYS A 315 30.05 -57.68 -11.40
C LYS A 315 29.07 -58.87 -11.18
N ARG A 316 27.89 -58.70 -11.80
CA ARG A 316 27.14 -59.62 -12.70
C ARG A 316 25.94 -60.46 -12.17
N ARG A 317 24.91 -60.44 -13.05
CA ARG A 317 23.73 -61.32 -13.27
C ARG A 317 22.47 -60.89 -12.52
N ARG A 318 21.30 -60.76 -13.14
CA ARG A 318 20.80 -61.25 -14.45
C ARG A 318 20.26 -60.13 -15.31
#